data_AF-A0A242N8I1-F1
#
_entry.id   AF-A0A242N8I1-F1
#
_cell.length_a   1.000
_cell.length_b   1.000
_cell.length_c   1.000
_cell.angle_alpha   90.00
_cell.angle_beta   90.00
_cell.angle_gamma   90.00
#
_symmetry.space_group_name_H-M   'P 1'
#
loop_
_entity.id
_entity.type
_entity.pdbx_description
1 polymer ?
#
loop_
_entity_poly.entity_id
_entity_poly.type
_entity_poly.pdbx_seq_one_letter_code
_entity_poly.pdbx_strand_id
1 'polypeptide(L)'
;MVDVWARPEGLKKSVHLFNGRTVDGIKHMAHKMGLPPRSTGPANRGGPNEAIVLQLLELRPMDIAELAAKIGISERAARFRVNDLHAAGRIHITRWERFSQHGVATRMWALGAGEDAPRPKPIPQKIRETDRMKRMRKNDPLKYARFLARKRLMEGIRTGRIVKRDQAAQALFGPAAANATSSHSEVA
;
A
#
# COMPACT_ATOMS: atom_id res chain seq x y z
N MET A 1 36.43 -18.86 9.30
CA MET A 1 35.08 -18.48 8.82
C MET A 1 34.09 -19.64 8.97
N VAL A 2 34.45 -20.87 8.59
CA VAL A 2 33.60 -22.07 8.72
C VAL A 2 33.15 -22.33 10.16
N ASP A 3 34.05 -22.23 11.14
CA ASP A 3 33.72 -22.47 12.57
C ASP A 3 32.71 -21.48 13.15
N VAL A 4 32.74 -20.22 12.69
CA VAL A 4 31.79 -19.19 13.11
C VAL A 4 30.45 -19.35 12.38
N TRP A 5 30.47 -19.95 11.18
CA TRP A 5 29.27 -20.24 10.38
C TRP A 5 28.43 -21.37 10.97
N ALA A 6 29.07 -22.39 11.54
CA ALA A 6 28.42 -23.56 12.13
C ALA A 6 27.75 -23.29 13.50
N ARG A 7 28.00 -22.13 14.14
CA ARG A 7 27.42 -21.83 15.47
C ARG A 7 25.90 -21.66 15.39
N PRO A 8 25.13 -22.17 16.38
CA PRO A 8 23.68 -22.04 16.41
C PRO A 8 23.19 -20.60 16.69
N GLU A 9 24.09 -19.72 17.13
CA GLU A 9 23.77 -18.33 17.44
C GLU A 9 23.46 -17.48 16.19
N GLY A 10 22.68 -16.41 16.38
CA GLY A 10 22.39 -15.47 15.30
C GLY A 10 23.65 -14.75 14.82
N LEU A 11 23.82 -14.67 13.49
CA LEU A 11 25.01 -14.09 12.84
C LEU A 11 25.37 -12.69 13.37
N LYS A 12 24.36 -11.89 13.78
CA LYS A 12 24.53 -10.57 14.40
C LYS A 12 25.49 -10.58 15.60
N LYS A 13 25.46 -11.63 16.43
CA LYS A 13 26.34 -11.74 17.60
C LYS A 13 27.80 -11.90 17.20
N SER A 14 28.08 -12.54 16.06
CA SER A 14 29.44 -12.85 15.60
C SER A 14 29.97 -11.85 14.56
N VAL A 15 29.24 -10.79 14.22
CA VAL A 15 29.65 -9.80 13.20
C VAL A 15 30.99 -9.15 13.54
N HIS A 16 31.24 -8.90 14.83
CA HIS A 16 32.48 -8.30 15.31
C HIS A 16 33.72 -9.13 14.94
N LEU A 17 33.58 -10.44 14.71
CA LEU A 17 34.68 -11.32 14.30
C LEU A 17 35.06 -11.19 12.81
N PHE A 18 34.29 -10.42 12.03
CA PHE A 18 34.45 -10.32 10.57
C PHE A 18 34.98 -8.95 10.10
N ASN A 19 35.97 -8.37 10.81
CA ASN A 19 36.71 -7.17 10.40
C ASN A 19 35.83 -6.04 9.83
N GLY A 20 34.74 -5.69 10.51
CA GLY A 20 33.86 -4.59 10.12
C GLY A 20 32.93 -4.88 8.93
N ARG A 21 32.83 -6.12 8.45
CA ARG A 21 31.87 -6.48 7.40
C ARG A 21 30.44 -6.44 7.92
N THR A 22 29.52 -6.00 7.06
CA THR A 22 28.08 -6.05 7.37
C THR A 22 27.56 -7.49 7.35
N VAL A 23 26.46 -7.73 8.07
CA VAL A 23 25.79 -9.04 8.12
C VAL A 23 25.51 -9.59 6.72
N ASP A 24 25.02 -8.75 5.81
CA ASP A 24 24.68 -9.16 4.46
C ASP A 24 25.93 -9.42 3.60
N GLY A 25 27.01 -8.67 3.81
CA GLY A 25 28.30 -8.96 3.18
C GLY A 25 28.87 -10.32 3.60
N ILE A 26 28.68 -10.70 4.88
CA ILE A 26 29.10 -12.02 5.39
C ILE A 26 28.22 -13.12 4.77
N LYS A 27 26.89 -12.94 4.68
CA LYS A 27 25.99 -13.89 4.02
C LYS A 27 26.32 -14.09 2.54
N HIS A 28 26.58 -13.00 1.83
CA HIS A 28 26.91 -13.06 0.41
C HIS A 28 28.22 -13.81 0.18
N MET A 29 29.23 -13.56 1.01
CA MET A 29 30.50 -14.29 0.96
C MET A 29 30.32 -15.78 1.30
N ALA A 30 29.49 -16.10 2.29
CA ALA A 30 29.20 -17.49 2.65
C ALA A 30 28.49 -18.24 1.52
N HIS A 31 27.54 -17.59 0.83
CA HIS A 31 26.90 -18.15 -0.36
C HIS A 31 27.92 -18.37 -1.49
N LYS A 32 28.82 -17.41 -1.73
CA LYS A 32 29.90 -17.55 -2.71
C LYS A 32 30.85 -18.72 -2.39
N MET A 33 31.04 -19.01 -1.11
CA MET A 33 31.84 -20.15 -0.63
C MET A 33 31.07 -21.48 -0.59
N GLY A 34 29.80 -21.51 -1.03
CA GLY A 34 28.98 -22.73 -1.04
C GLY A 34 28.60 -23.22 0.37
N LEU A 35 28.65 -22.36 1.38
CA LEU A 35 28.25 -22.73 2.73
C LEU A 35 26.72 -22.93 2.78
N PRO A 36 26.23 -23.93 3.53
CA PRO A 36 24.80 -24.18 3.63
C PRO A 36 24.08 -22.96 4.21
N PRO A 37 22.82 -22.72 3.81
CA PRO A 37 22.03 -21.62 4.35
C PRO A 37 21.94 -21.78 5.86
N ARG A 38 22.45 -20.80 6.58
CA ARG A 38 22.40 -20.80 8.04
C ARG A 38 20.94 -20.65 8.43
N SER A 39 20.44 -21.58 9.25
CA SER A 39 19.16 -21.43 9.94
C SER A 39 19.22 -20.11 10.72
N THR A 40 18.64 -19.04 10.19
CA THR A 40 18.21 -17.92 11.01
C THR A 40 17.26 -18.54 12.02
N GLY A 41 17.63 -18.54 13.31
CA GLY A 41 16.99 -19.30 14.38
C GLY A 41 15.46 -19.30 14.31
N PRO A 42 14.81 -20.29 14.95
CA PRO A 42 13.53 -20.84 14.54
C PRO A 42 12.52 -19.75 14.22
N ALA A 43 12.16 -19.67 12.93
CA ALA A 43 11.04 -18.86 12.44
C ALA A 43 9.71 -19.18 13.16
N ASN A 44 9.63 -20.35 13.83
CA ASN A 44 8.40 -21.00 14.29
C ASN A 44 8.25 -21.14 15.81
N ARG A 45 8.98 -20.42 16.65
CA ARG A 45 8.51 -20.32 18.05
C ARG A 45 7.47 -19.24 18.11
N GLY A 46 6.27 -19.63 18.52
CA GLY A 46 5.25 -18.70 18.92
C GLY A 46 5.85 -17.73 19.90
N GLY A 47 6.15 -16.53 19.42
CA GLY A 47 6.77 -15.52 20.26
C GLY A 47 5.80 -15.18 21.38
N PRO A 48 6.23 -14.51 22.46
CA PRO A 48 5.34 -13.97 23.48
C PRO A 48 4.14 -13.21 22.86
N ASN A 49 4.34 -12.66 21.66
CA ASN A 49 3.33 -11.98 20.87
C ASN A 49 2.14 -12.86 20.42
N GLU A 50 2.28 -14.17 20.22
CA GLU A 50 1.15 -15.03 19.81
C GLU A 50 0.12 -15.21 20.91
N ALA A 51 0.59 -15.48 22.14
CA ALA A 51 -0.30 -15.54 23.31
C ALA A 51 -1.05 -14.21 23.49
N ILE A 52 -0.35 -13.08 23.31
CA ILE A 52 -0.95 -11.74 23.39
C ILE A 52 -1.97 -11.52 22.26
N VAL A 53 -1.69 -11.95 21.02
CA VAL A 53 -2.66 -11.87 19.91
C VAL A 53 -3.94 -12.64 20.26
N LEU A 54 -3.81 -13.87 20.76
CA LEU A 54 -4.96 -14.69 21.11
C LEU A 54 -5.77 -14.06 22.26
N GLN A 55 -5.11 -13.57 23.31
CA GLN A 55 -5.76 -12.84 24.41
C GLN A 55 -6.50 -11.59 23.93
N LEU A 56 -5.92 -10.81 23.01
CA LEU A 56 -6.58 -9.64 22.45
C LEU A 56 -7.80 -10.01 21.61
N LEU A 57 -7.71 -11.08 20.82
CA LEU A 57 -8.80 -11.56 19.97
C LEU A 57 -9.92 -12.24 20.77
N GLU A 58 -9.63 -12.74 21.96
CA GLU A 58 -10.63 -13.25 22.91
C GLU A 58 -11.56 -12.13 23.40
N LEU A 59 -11.00 -10.93 23.63
CA LEU A 59 -11.78 -9.77 24.09
C LEU A 59 -12.72 -9.23 23.01
N ARG A 60 -12.22 -9.06 21.78
CA ARG A 60 -13.03 -8.63 20.63
C ARG A 60 -12.34 -8.94 19.31
N PRO A 61 -13.11 -9.07 18.22
CA PRO A 61 -12.54 -9.08 16.88
C PRO A 61 -11.79 -7.79 16.56
N MET A 62 -10.61 -7.88 15.96
CA MET A 62 -9.74 -6.73 15.64
C MET A 62 -9.12 -6.83 14.25
N ASP A 63 -8.76 -5.68 13.69
CA ASP A 63 -7.91 -5.56 12.51
C ASP A 63 -6.42 -5.71 12.88
N ILE A 64 -5.60 -6.09 11.91
CA ILE A 64 -4.14 -6.13 11.96
C ILE A 64 -3.55 -4.79 12.41
N ALA A 65 -4.08 -3.65 11.94
CA ALA A 65 -3.57 -2.34 12.34
C ALA A 65 -3.82 -2.08 13.84
N GLU A 66 -4.99 -2.45 14.35
CA GLU A 66 -5.31 -2.35 15.77
C GLU A 66 -4.47 -3.32 16.61
N LEU A 67 -4.31 -4.56 16.16
CA LEU A 67 -3.45 -5.56 16.82
C LEU A 67 -2.00 -5.07 16.91
N ALA A 68 -1.46 -4.55 15.80
CA ALA A 68 -0.11 -4.01 15.74
C ALA A 68 0.08 -2.86 16.74
N ALA A 69 -0.87 -1.92 16.80
CA ALA A 69 -0.84 -0.80 17.73
C ALA A 69 -0.89 -1.25 19.20
N LYS A 70 -1.75 -2.22 19.54
CA LYS A 70 -1.89 -2.71 20.92
C LYS A 70 -0.69 -3.54 21.39
N ILE A 71 -0.09 -4.32 20.51
CA ILE A 71 1.07 -5.17 20.83
C ILE A 71 2.37 -4.36 20.80
N GLY A 72 2.39 -3.20 20.14
CA GLY A 72 3.59 -2.38 19.97
C GLY A 72 4.57 -2.95 18.93
N ILE A 73 4.05 -3.58 17.87
CA ILE A 73 4.84 -4.16 16.77
C ILE A 73 4.46 -3.54 15.43
N SER A 74 5.32 -3.70 14.43
CA SER A 74 4.98 -3.30 13.06
C SER A 74 3.79 -4.10 12.50
N GLU A 75 2.96 -3.47 11.66
CA GLU A 75 1.83 -4.15 10.98
C GLU A 75 2.28 -5.36 10.15
N ARG A 76 3.48 -5.29 9.55
CA ARG A 76 4.04 -6.41 8.80
C ARG A 76 4.28 -7.62 9.70
N ALA A 77 4.84 -7.40 10.89
CA ALA A 77 5.06 -8.46 11.86
C ALA A 77 3.73 -9.04 12.39
N ALA A 78 2.76 -8.17 12.72
CA ALA A 78 1.43 -8.60 13.13
C ALA A 78 0.75 -9.45 12.05
N ARG A 79 0.84 -9.03 10.77
CA ARG A 79 0.29 -9.78 9.63
C ARG A 79 0.87 -11.18 9.50
N PHE A 80 2.19 -11.34 9.63
CA PHE A 80 2.81 -12.67 9.58
C PHE A 80 2.25 -13.57 10.69
N ARG A 81 2.22 -13.08 11.93
CA ARG A 81 1.71 -13.87 13.08
C ARG A 81 0.24 -14.24 12.93
N VAL A 82 -0.59 -13.31 12.49
CA VAL A 82 -2.02 -13.58 12.24
C VAL A 82 -2.18 -14.61 11.13
N ASN A 83 -1.41 -14.53 10.04
CA ASN A 83 -1.45 -15.53 8.98
C ASN A 83 -1.00 -16.92 9.47
N ASP A 84 0.02 -17.00 10.32
CA ASP A 84 0.50 -18.26 10.89
C ASP A 84 -0.58 -18.89 11.80
N LEU A 85 -1.23 -18.07 12.64
CA LEU A 85 -2.35 -18.51 13.49
C LEU A 85 -3.59 -18.93 12.69
N HIS A 86 -3.88 -18.24 11.58
CA HIS A 86 -4.97 -18.58 10.66
C HIS A 86 -4.69 -19.89 9.92
N ALA A 87 -3.46 -20.08 9.43
CA ALA A 87 -3.04 -21.33 8.81
C ALA A 87 -3.08 -22.51 9.79
N ALA A 88 -2.85 -22.25 11.08
CA ALA A 88 -3.03 -23.22 12.15
C ALA A 88 -4.50 -23.43 12.59
N GLY A 89 -5.47 -22.73 11.97
CA GLY A 89 -6.89 -22.84 12.27
C GLY A 89 -7.32 -22.30 13.64
N ARG A 90 -6.48 -21.48 14.30
CA ARG A 90 -6.75 -20.95 15.65
C ARG A 90 -7.59 -19.69 15.65
N ILE A 91 -7.65 -19.00 14.51
CA ILE A 91 -8.41 -17.77 14.29
C ILE A 91 -9.08 -17.87 12.93
N HIS A 92 -10.13 -17.08 12.70
CA HIS A 92 -10.82 -16.99 11.42
C HIS A 92 -11.23 -15.54 11.14
N ILE A 93 -11.61 -15.26 9.89
CA ILE A 93 -12.13 -13.96 9.49
C ILE A 93 -13.64 -13.92 9.80
N THR A 94 -14.05 -13.12 10.79
CA THR A 94 -15.48 -13.01 11.16
C THR A 94 -16.27 -12.10 10.22
N ARG A 95 -15.67 -10.99 9.78
CA ARG A 95 -16.30 -10.05 8.86
C ARG A 95 -15.28 -9.21 8.12
N TRP A 96 -15.78 -8.49 7.13
CA TRP A 96 -15.01 -7.51 6.37
C TRP A 96 -15.56 -6.12 6.62
N GLU A 97 -14.70 -5.22 7.10
CA GLU A 97 -15.10 -3.87 7.49
C GLU A 97 -14.43 -2.84 6.58
N ARG A 98 -15.17 -1.78 6.21
CA ARG A 98 -14.64 -0.70 5.38
C ARG A 98 -14.52 0.56 6.23
N PHE A 99 -13.29 0.99 6.51
CA PHE A 99 -13.03 2.24 7.21
C PHE A 99 -13.41 3.49 6.39
N SER A 100 -13.55 3.35 5.06
CA SER A 100 -14.07 4.43 4.21
C SER A 100 -15.00 3.89 3.13
N GLN A 101 -15.94 4.73 2.67
CA GLN A 101 -16.96 4.38 1.66
C GLN A 101 -16.37 3.74 0.38
N HIS A 102 -15.13 4.08 0.04
CA HIS A 102 -14.43 3.54 -1.14
C HIS A 102 -13.14 2.79 -0.81
N GLY A 103 -12.86 2.57 0.47
CA GLY A 103 -11.67 1.87 0.93
C GLY A 103 -11.68 0.39 0.58
N VAL A 104 -10.50 -0.20 0.62
CA VAL A 104 -10.37 -1.66 0.60
C VAL A 104 -11.00 -2.19 1.89
N ALA A 105 -11.82 -3.23 1.77
CA ALA A 105 -12.38 -3.89 2.94
C ALA A 105 -11.26 -4.62 3.69
N THR A 106 -11.20 -4.39 4.99
CA THR A 106 -10.20 -4.94 5.89
C THR A 106 -10.76 -6.15 6.64
N ARG A 107 -9.90 -7.12 6.95
CA ARG A 107 -10.27 -8.37 7.62
C ARG A 107 -10.38 -8.13 9.12
N MET A 108 -11.52 -8.49 9.69
CA MET A 108 -11.69 -8.55 11.14
C MET A 108 -11.44 -9.98 11.59
N TRP A 109 -10.39 -10.16 12.39
CA TRP A 109 -10.00 -11.47 12.91
C TRP A 109 -10.69 -11.72 14.24
N ALA A 110 -11.10 -12.96 14.50
CA ALA A 110 -11.58 -13.38 15.81
C ALA A 110 -10.95 -14.72 16.22
N LEU A 111 -10.96 -14.98 17.52
CA LEU A 111 -10.49 -16.23 18.10
C LEU A 111 -11.44 -17.38 17.77
N GLY A 112 -10.88 -18.57 17.54
CA GLY A 112 -11.62 -19.82 17.37
C GLY A 112 -11.52 -20.39 15.97
N ALA A 113 -11.81 -21.68 15.85
CA ALA A 113 -11.99 -22.36 14.57
C ALA A 113 -13.35 -21.96 13.99
N GLY A 114 -13.36 -21.45 12.77
CA GLY A 114 -14.57 -21.00 12.08
C GLY A 114 -14.31 -20.86 10.60
N GLU A 115 -15.39 -20.81 9.81
CA GLU A 115 -15.29 -20.52 8.39
C GLU A 115 -14.99 -19.03 8.18
N ASP A 116 -14.10 -18.74 7.24
CA ASP A 116 -13.79 -17.37 6.86
C ASP A 116 -14.98 -16.72 6.16
N ALA A 117 -15.38 -15.54 6.65
CA ALA A 117 -16.40 -14.74 6.00
C ALA A 117 -15.98 -14.41 4.55
N PRO A 118 -16.91 -14.54 3.58
CA PRO A 118 -16.60 -14.30 2.18
C PRO A 118 -16.20 -12.85 1.95
N ARG A 119 -15.14 -12.65 1.16
CA ARG A 119 -14.65 -11.32 0.85
C ARG A 119 -15.71 -10.53 0.07
N PRO A 120 -16.06 -9.29 0.48
CA PRO A 120 -17.03 -8.48 -0.23
C PRO A 120 -16.50 -8.15 -1.62
N LYS A 121 -17.41 -8.13 -2.59
CA LYS A 121 -17.06 -7.80 -3.98
C LYS A 121 -16.40 -6.41 -4.05
N PRO A 122 -15.38 -6.24 -4.91
CA PRO A 122 -14.82 -4.92 -5.19
C PRO A 122 -15.90 -3.95 -5.67
N ILE A 123 -15.81 -2.68 -5.28
CA ILE A 123 -16.73 -1.66 -5.78
C ILE A 123 -16.42 -1.43 -7.28
N PRO A 124 -17.42 -1.52 -8.17
CA PRO A 124 -17.24 -1.22 -9.59
C PRO A 124 -16.57 0.13 -9.81
N GLN A 125 -15.65 0.21 -10.78
CA GLN A 125 -14.91 1.44 -11.08
C GLN A 125 -15.84 2.60 -11.43
N LYS A 126 -16.92 2.32 -12.16
CA LYS A 126 -17.95 3.30 -12.54
C LYS A 126 -18.55 4.00 -11.31
N ILE A 127 -18.91 3.23 -10.27
CA ILE A 127 -19.49 3.78 -9.03
C ILE A 127 -18.46 4.65 -8.30
N ARG A 128 -17.20 4.18 -8.21
CA ARG A 128 -16.11 4.96 -7.61
C ARG A 128 -15.88 6.29 -8.31
N GLU A 129 -15.93 6.29 -9.65
CA GLU A 129 -15.78 7.51 -10.45
C GLU A 129 -16.96 8.46 -10.26
N THR A 130 -18.21 7.95 -10.30
CA THR A 130 -19.39 8.78 -10.07
C THR A 130 -19.37 9.44 -8.71
N ASP A 131 -19.00 8.71 -7.66
CA ASP A 131 -18.97 9.25 -6.30
C ASP A 131 -17.79 10.20 -6.10
N ARG A 132 -16.64 9.94 -6.73
CA ARG A 132 -15.53 10.90 -6.79
C ARG A 132 -15.97 12.21 -7.45
N MET A 133 -16.71 12.14 -8.56
CA MET A 133 -17.21 13.32 -9.28
C MET A 133 -18.26 14.08 -8.47
N LYS A 134 -19.20 13.37 -7.81
CA LYS A 134 -20.17 13.98 -6.88
C LYS A 134 -19.47 14.71 -5.72
N ARG A 135 -18.48 14.07 -5.10
CA ARG A 135 -17.67 14.69 -4.03
C ARG A 135 -16.87 15.89 -4.53
N MET A 136 -16.26 15.80 -5.71
CA MET A 136 -15.53 16.92 -6.30
C MET A 136 -16.46 18.09 -6.60
N ARG A 137 -17.65 17.83 -7.16
CA ARG A 137 -18.67 18.86 -7.40
C ARG A 137 -19.14 19.54 -6.11
N LYS A 138 -19.29 18.79 -5.02
CA LYS A 138 -19.73 19.31 -3.72
C LYS A 138 -18.63 20.07 -2.97
N ASN A 139 -17.42 19.50 -2.91
CA ASN A 139 -16.35 19.98 -2.04
C ASN A 139 -15.45 21.03 -2.73
N ASP A 140 -15.28 20.96 -4.05
CA ASP A 140 -14.40 21.87 -4.81
C ASP A 140 -14.94 22.08 -6.25
N PRO A 141 -15.92 23.00 -6.41
CA PRO A 141 -16.55 23.26 -7.70
C PRO A 141 -15.57 23.78 -8.77
N LEU A 142 -14.53 24.52 -8.38
CA LEU A 142 -13.52 25.05 -9.32
C LEU A 142 -12.67 23.94 -9.91
N LYS A 143 -12.22 23.00 -9.07
CA LYS A 143 -11.50 21.80 -9.52
C LYS A 143 -12.38 20.93 -10.41
N TYR A 144 -13.66 20.80 -10.09
CA TYR A 144 -14.63 20.11 -10.93
C TYR A 144 -14.77 20.77 -12.32
N ALA A 145 -14.91 22.09 -12.37
CA ALA A 145 -14.99 22.84 -13.63
C ALA A 145 -13.71 22.67 -14.49
N ARG A 146 -12.52 22.79 -13.89
CA ARG A 146 -11.23 22.53 -14.56
C ARG A 146 -11.13 21.11 -15.10
N PHE A 147 -11.58 20.13 -14.32
CA PHE A 147 -11.61 18.73 -14.74
C PHE A 147 -12.50 18.53 -15.98
N LEU A 148 -13.71 19.11 -15.98
CA LEU A 148 -14.62 19.05 -17.13
C LEU A 148 -14.06 19.77 -18.36
N ALA A 149 -13.46 20.95 -18.18
CA ALA A 149 -12.83 21.70 -19.27
C ALA A 149 -11.71 20.87 -19.93
N ARG A 150 -10.86 20.23 -19.12
CA ARG A 150 -9.82 19.32 -19.63
C ARG A 150 -10.42 18.12 -20.37
N LYS A 151 -11.49 17.52 -19.84
CA LYS A 151 -12.15 16.37 -20.49
C LYS A 151 -12.71 16.75 -21.86
N ARG A 152 -13.38 17.90 -21.97
CA ARG A 152 -13.87 18.46 -23.24
C ARG A 152 -12.75 18.73 -24.24
N LEU A 153 -11.65 19.33 -23.79
CA LEU A 153 -10.48 19.59 -24.62
C LEU A 153 -9.91 18.28 -25.19
N MET A 154 -9.72 17.27 -24.35
CA MET A 154 -9.20 15.96 -24.77
C MET A 154 -10.15 15.22 -25.70
N GLU A 155 -11.45 15.31 -25.46
CA GLU A 155 -12.46 14.75 -26.37
C GLU A 155 -12.43 15.45 -27.73
N GLY A 156 -12.36 16.78 -27.75
CA GLY A 156 -12.23 17.54 -29.01
C GLY A 156 -10.96 17.21 -29.78
N ILE A 157 -9.83 16.98 -29.09
CA ILE A 157 -8.59 16.52 -29.72
C ILE A 157 -8.78 15.10 -30.29
N ARG A 158 -9.38 14.19 -29.52
CA ARG A 158 -9.60 12.79 -29.92
C ARG A 158 -10.55 12.66 -31.11
N THR A 159 -11.61 13.48 -31.17
CA THR A 159 -12.58 13.48 -32.26
C THR A 159 -12.16 14.34 -33.44
N GLY A 160 -11.00 15.01 -33.38
CA GLY A 160 -10.50 15.89 -34.43
C GLY A 160 -11.19 17.26 -34.51
N ARG A 161 -12.17 17.54 -33.63
CA ARG A 161 -12.85 18.85 -33.56
C ARG A 161 -11.92 19.97 -33.10
N ILE A 162 -10.89 19.65 -32.32
CA ILE A 162 -9.83 20.55 -31.90
C ILE A 162 -8.53 20.03 -32.49
N VAL A 163 -8.09 20.66 -33.58
CA VAL A 163 -6.79 20.36 -34.18
C VAL A 163 -5.70 20.97 -33.29
N LYS A 164 -4.80 20.14 -32.77
CA LYS A 164 -3.56 20.66 -32.19
C LYS A 164 -2.77 21.32 -33.31
N ARG A 165 -2.40 22.59 -33.15
CA ARG A 165 -1.45 23.23 -34.07
C ARG A 165 -0.19 22.37 -34.13
N ASP A 166 0.24 22.02 -35.33
CA ASP A 166 1.49 21.29 -35.53
C ASP A 166 2.69 22.15 -35.11
N GLN A 167 3.85 21.53 -34.98
CA GLN A 167 5.06 22.22 -34.53
C GLN A 167 5.48 23.32 -35.52
N ALA A 168 5.27 23.11 -36.82
CA ALA A 168 5.58 24.08 -37.86
C ALA A 168 4.69 25.33 -37.74
N ALA A 169 3.37 25.19 -37.54
CA ALA A 169 2.49 26.34 -37.33
C ALA A 169 2.78 27.06 -36.01
N GLN A 170 3.23 26.36 -34.96
CA GLN A 170 3.66 27.02 -33.72
C GLN A 170 4.95 27.83 -33.92
N ALA A 171 5.90 27.33 -34.72
CA ALA A 171 7.14 28.04 -35.03
C ALA A 171 6.89 29.27 -35.93
N LEU A 172 5.97 29.16 -36.90
CA LEU A 172 5.67 30.24 -37.85
C LEU A 172 4.72 31.30 -37.28
N PHE A 173 3.73 30.90 -36.48
CA PHE A 173 2.66 31.79 -36.01
C PHE A 173 2.67 32.02 -34.49
N GLY A 174 3.67 31.49 -33.78
CA GLY A 174 3.79 31.56 -32.34
C GLY A 174 2.79 30.68 -31.58
N PRO A 175 2.92 30.58 -30.24
CA PRO A 175 1.94 29.89 -29.41
C PRO A 175 0.58 30.60 -29.54
N ALA A 176 -0.52 29.83 -29.62
CA ALA A 176 -1.86 30.40 -29.74
C ALA A 176 -2.13 31.36 -28.58
N ALA A 177 -2.28 32.66 -28.89
CA ALA A 177 -2.58 33.69 -27.90
C ALA A 177 -3.85 33.28 -27.14
N ALA A 178 -3.72 33.08 -25.83
CA ALA A 178 -4.87 32.95 -24.95
C ALA A 178 -5.63 34.28 -25.00
N ASN A 179 -6.81 34.28 -25.63
CA ASN A 179 -7.64 35.45 -25.91
C ASN A 179 -7.53 36.53 -24.82
N ALA A 180 -6.92 37.67 -25.19
CA ALA A 180 -6.92 38.88 -24.40
C ALA A 180 -8.38 39.30 -24.18
N THR A 181 -8.79 39.33 -22.91
CA THR A 181 -9.98 40.04 -22.46
C THR A 181 -9.87 41.49 -22.92
N SER A 182 -10.73 41.86 -23.86
CA SER A 182 -10.98 43.22 -24.31
C SER A 182 -11.40 44.10 -23.14
N SER A 183 -10.43 44.77 -22.52
CA SER A 183 -10.66 45.97 -21.71
C SER A 183 -10.95 47.13 -22.65
N HIS A 184 -12.22 47.42 -22.92
CA HIS A 184 -12.62 48.71 -23.46
C HIS A 184 -12.47 49.74 -22.33
N SER A 185 -11.39 50.51 -22.38
CA SER A 185 -11.24 51.79 -21.69
C SER A 185 -11.45 52.92 -22.72
N GLU A 186 -12.63 53.52 -22.72
CA GLU A 186 -12.88 54.93 -23.13
C GLU A 186 -13.14 55.63 -21.79
N VAL A 187 -12.34 56.56 -21.25
CA VAL A 187 -11.84 57.86 -21.74
C VAL A 187 -12.94 58.76 -22.32
N ALA A 188 -13.62 59.51 -21.45
CA ALA A 188 -13.47 60.97 -21.29
C ALA A 188 -14.41 61.47 -20.19
#